data_AF-A0A6V7JDN9-F1
#
_entry.id   AF-A0A6V7JDN9-F1
#
_cell.length_a   1.000
_cell.length_b   1.000
_cell.length_c   1.000
_cell.angle_alpha   90.00
_cell.angle_beta   90.00
_cell.angle_gamma   90.00
#
_symmetry.space_group_name_H-M   'P 1'
#
loop_
_entity.id
_entity.type
_entity.pdbx_description
1 polymer ?
#
loop_
_entity_poly.entity_id
_entity_poly.type
_entity_poly.pdbx_seq_one_letter_code
_entity_poly.pdbx_strand_id
1 'polypeptide(L)' 'KCVNNRAAFFAEQLHKSMKGMGTDDRRLIRLVVTRSEIDMGEIKQEFSAAFGESLEDCIS' A
#
# COMPACT_ATOMS: atom_id res chain seq x y z
N LYS A 1 -11.42 9.20 10.01
CA LYS A 1 -11.16 8.95 8.57
C LYS A 1 -12.43 8.38 7.96
N CYS A 2 -13.02 9.05 6.98
CA CYS A 2 -14.24 8.58 6.33
C CYS A 2 -13.99 7.22 5.66
N VAL A 3 -14.89 6.27 5.87
CA VAL A 3 -14.77 4.84 5.46
C VAL A 3 -14.90 4.64 3.94
N ASN A 4 -14.97 5.72 3.15
CA ASN A 4 -15.45 5.66 1.77
C ASN A 4 -14.38 5.42 0.70
N ASN A 5 -13.09 5.32 1.04
CA ASN A 5 -12.05 4.94 0.07
C ASN A 5 -11.19 3.79 0.62
N ARG A 6 -11.53 2.58 0.17
CA ARG A 6 -10.84 1.34 0.54
C ARG A 6 -9.42 1.28 -0.01
N ALA A 7 -9.21 1.75 -1.25
CA ALA A 7 -7.90 1.77 -1.89
C ALA A 7 -6.94 2.69 -1.13
N ALA A 8 -7.38 3.89 -0.76
CA ALA A 8 -6.60 4.83 0.05
C ALA A 8 -6.23 4.25 1.44
N PHE A 9 -7.13 3.48 2.06
CA PHE A 9 -6.82 2.79 3.32
C PHE A 9 -5.67 1.80 3.14
N PHE A 10 -5.74 0.94 2.12
CA PHE A 10 -4.70 -0.06 1.86
C PHE A 10 -3.37 0.57 1.41
N ALA A 11 -3.41 1.63 0.61
CA ALA A 11 -2.24 2.42 0.26
C ALA A 11 -1.51 2.93 1.51
N GLU A 12 -2.26 3.49 2.48
CA GLU A 12 -1.67 3.92 3.75
C GLU A 12 -1.12 2.74 4.58
N GLN A 13 -1.76 1.57 4.55
CA GLN A 13 -1.23 0.39 5.25
C GLN A 13 0.07 -0.12 4.64
N LEU A 14 0.17 -0.12 3.31
CA LEU A 14 1.39 -0.49 2.58
C LEU A 14 2.52 0.47 2.91
N HIS A 15 2.27 1.77 2.84
CA HIS A 15 3.28 2.77 3.20
C HIS A 15 3.71 2.62 4.67
N LYS A 16 2.79 2.33 5.59
CA LYS A 16 3.13 2.04 6.98
C LYS A 16 3.97 0.78 7.18
N SER A 17 3.82 -0.24 6.33
CA SER A 17 4.69 -1.44 6.43
C SER A 17 6.11 -1.18 5.95
N MET A 18 6.33 -0.19 5.09
CA MET A 18 7.65 0.14 4.53
C MET A 18 8.30 1.35 5.22
N LYS A 19 7.49 2.19 5.88
CA LYS A 19 7.99 3.37 6.58
C LYS A 19 8.65 2.99 7.90
N GLY A 20 9.93 3.36 8.05
CA GLY A 20 10.65 3.29 9.30
C GLY A 20 12.03 2.68 9.13
N MET A 21 12.60 2.16 10.23
CA MET A 21 13.83 1.38 10.16
C MET A 21 13.47 -0.04 9.74
N GLY A 22 13.72 -0.36 8.47
CA GLY A 22 13.36 -1.63 7.87
C GLY A 22 11.88 -1.73 7.49
N THR A 23 11.45 -2.95 7.19
CA THR A 23 10.13 -3.27 6.64
C THR A 23 9.40 -4.26 7.55
N ASP A 24 8.12 -4.04 7.80
CA ASP A 24 7.23 -5.06 8.38
C ASP A 24 6.81 -6.03 7.26
N ASP A 25 7.73 -6.94 6.90
CA ASP A 25 7.56 -7.89 5.80
C ASP A 25 6.27 -8.69 5.91
N ARG A 26 5.92 -9.13 7.12
CA ARG A 26 4.71 -9.93 7.36
C ARG A 26 3.45 -9.15 6.99
N ARG A 27 3.40 -7.87 7.33
CA ARG A 27 2.27 -7.01 6.97
C ARG A 27 2.27 -6.70 5.48
N LEU A 28 3.42 -6.36 4.91
CA LEU A 28 3.58 -6.08 3.49
C LEU A 28 3.12 -7.27 2.64
N ILE A 29 3.67 -8.46 2.88
CA ILE A 29 3.33 -9.71 2.17
C ILE A 29 1.82 -9.98 2.27
N ARG A 30 1.25 -9.90 3.48
CA ARG A 30 -0.19 -10.15 3.67
C ARG A 30 -1.05 -9.17 2.87
N LEU A 31 -0.70 -7.88 2.87
CA LEU A 31 -1.43 -6.87 2.11
C LEU A 31 -1.32 -7.11 0.60
N VAL A 32 -0.12 -7.39 0.09
CA VAL A 32 0.10 -7.65 -1.33
C VAL A 32 -0.66 -8.90 -1.79
N VAL A 33 -0.52 -10.01 -1.08
CA VAL A 33 -1.16 -11.29 -1.45
C VAL A 33 -2.68 -11.21 -1.38
N THR A 34 -3.25 -10.54 -0.36
CA THR A 34 -4.71 -10.49 -0.22
C THR A 34 -5.39 -9.48 -1.14
N ARG A 35 -4.64 -8.54 -1.73
CA ARG A 35 -5.20 -7.48 -2.59
C ARG A 35 -4.80 -7.60 -4.06
N SER A 36 -3.81 -8.43 -4.39
CA SER A 36 -3.24 -8.56 -5.74
C SER A 36 -4.28 -8.76 -6.84
N GLU A 37 -5.27 -9.62 -6.60
CA GLU A 37 -6.31 -9.98 -7.58
C GLU A 37 -7.63 -9.21 -7.39
N ILE A 38 -7.69 -8.28 -6.43
CA ILE A 38 -8.95 -7.59 -6.06
C ILE A 38 -8.94 -6.15 -6.55
N ASP A 39 -8.01 -5.33 -6.05
CA ASP A 39 -7.99 -3.88 -6.28
C ASP A 39 -6.57 -3.29 -6.23
N MET A 40 -5.54 -4.11 -6.43
CA MET A 40 -4.14 -3.65 -6.39
C MET A 40 -3.85 -2.50 -7.36
N GLY A 41 -4.52 -2.46 -8.52
CA GLY A 41 -4.38 -1.34 -9.47
C GLY A 41 -4.83 0.00 -8.88
N GLU A 42 -6.00 0.04 -8.24
CA GLU A 42 -6.51 1.24 -7.56
C GLU A 42 -5.64 1.62 -6.36
N ILE A 43 -5.20 0.62 -5.59
CA ILE A 43 -4.30 0.84 -4.44
C ILE A 43 -3.00 1.50 -4.89
N LYS A 44 -2.40 1.05 -5.99
CA LYS A 44 -1.18 1.66 -6.55
C LYS A 44 -1.40 3.11 -6.96
N GLN A 45 -2.53 3.42 -7.60
CA GLN A 45 -2.87 4.79 -7.99
C GLN A 45 -3.01 5.71 -6.77
N GLU A 46 -3.74 5.27 -5.74
CA GLU A 46 -3.91 6.01 -4.49
C GLU A 46 -2.59 6.14 -3.72
N PHE A 47 -1.74 5.11 -3.74
CA PHE A 47 -0.41 5.14 -3.13
C PHE A 47 0.47 6.21 -3.79
N SER A 48 0.59 6.18 -5.11
CA SER A 48 1.37 7.17 -5.86
C SER A 48 0.83 8.59 -5.67
N ALA A 49 -0.49 8.76 -5.67
CA ALA A 49 -1.12 10.06 -5.43
C ALA A 49 -0.87 10.60 -4.01
N ALA A 50 -0.82 9.73 -3.00
CA ALA A 50 -0.67 10.11 -1.61
C ALA A 50 0.80 10.33 -1.17
N PHE A 51 1.75 9.57 -1.73
CA PHE A 51 3.14 9.54 -1.27
C PHE A 51 4.15 10.06 -2.29
N GLY A 52 3.75 10.25 -3.55
CA GLY A 52 4.62 10.82 -4.59
C GLY A 52 5.67 9.87 -5.14
N GLU A 53 5.62 8.59 -4.77
CA GLU A 53 6.48 7.50 -5.24
C GLU A 53 5.62 6.28 -5.60
N SER A 54 6.08 5.45 -6.53
CA SER A 54 5.32 4.24 -6.87
C SER A 54 5.46 3.18 -5.79
N LEU A 55 4.46 2.30 -5.69
CA LEU A 55 4.52 1.17 -4.76
C LEU A 55 5.69 0.24 -5.12
N GLU A 56 5.97 0.07 -6.40
CA GLU A 56 7.07 -0.74 -6.93
C GLU A 56 8.43 -0.20 -6.51
N ASP A 57 8.64 1.12 -6.60
CA ASP A 57 9.89 1.77 -6.17
C ASP A 57 10.10 1.63 -4.67
N CYS A 58 9.01 1.66 -3.88
CA CYS A 58 9.06 1.54 -2.43
C CYS A 58 9.38 0.11 -1.95
N ILE A 59 9.13 -0.90 -2.79
CA ILE A 59 9.39 -2.33 -2.50
C ILE A 59 10.77 -2.78 -3.01
N SER A 60 11.33 -2.10 -4.01
CA SER A 60 12.60 -2.45 -4.68
C SER A 60 13.83 -2.00 -3.88
#